data_AF-A0AAD7MVL6-F1
#
_entry.id   AF-A0AAD7MVL6-F1
#
_cell.length_a   1.000
_cell.length_b   1.000
_cell.length_c   1.000
_cell.angle_alpha   90.00
_cell.angle_beta   90.00
_cell.angle_gamma   90.00
#
_symmetry.space_group_name_H-M   'P 1'
#
loop_
_entity.id
_entity.type
_entity.pdbx_description
1 polymer ?
#
loop_
_entity_poly.entity_id
_entity_poly.type
_entity_poly.pdbx_seq_one_letter_code
_entity_poly.pdbx_strand_id
1 'polypeptide(L)'
;SSEMAEIARDYHNDLQSDGIGVTQADREGARREALESVSQPGARADMKPLSEKLTEEDVLEALKAAPPRKAAGMNGIPTEFWRRLEAINRESKRDEENSTPEKKMCDIIKVLTWVYNDIEEYGMVEGSKFSLGW
;
A
#
# COMPACT_ATOMS: atom_id res chain seq x y z
N SER A 1 6.08 26.83 38.68
CA SER A 1 6.66 28.09 38.19
C SER A 1 5.66 28.71 37.25
N SER A 2 5.16 29.91 37.54
CA SER A 2 4.18 30.64 36.70
C SER A 2 4.74 30.96 35.32
N GLU A 3 6.05 31.21 35.21
CA GLU A 3 6.76 31.43 33.94
C GLU A 3 6.58 30.27 32.96
N MET A 4 6.71 29.02 33.43
CA MET A 4 6.57 27.84 32.56
C MET A 4 5.12 27.68 32.07
N ALA A 5 4.14 28.14 32.86
CA ALA A 5 2.73 28.11 32.46
C ALA A 5 2.41 29.19 31.42
N GLU A 6 3.07 30.36 31.50
CA GLU A 6 2.94 31.42 30.49
C GLU A 6 3.60 31.03 29.18
N ILE A 7 4.83 30.48 29.22
CA ILE A 7 5.53 30.00 28.01
C ILE A 7 4.70 28.92 27.29
N ALA A 8 4.11 27.98 28.04
CA ALA A 8 3.27 26.94 27.46
C ALA A 8 1.97 27.49 26.85
N ARG A 9 1.34 28.49 27.50
CA ARG A 9 0.14 29.15 27.01
C ARG A 9 0.42 29.90 25.71
N ASP A 10 1.49 30.69 25.69
CA ASP A 10 1.82 31.55 24.56
C ASP A 10 2.23 30.68 23.36
N TYR A 11 3.04 29.64 23.57
CA TYR A 11 3.34 28.63 22.54
C TYR A 11 2.07 27.96 21.96
N HIS A 12 1.11 27.62 22.83
CA HIS A 12 -0.14 26.98 22.40
C HIS A 12 -1.04 27.93 21.60
N ASN A 13 -1.09 29.22 21.97
CA ASN A 13 -1.86 30.23 21.24
C ASN A 13 -1.24 30.56 19.87
N ASP A 14 0.08 30.62 19.81
CA ASP A 14 0.82 30.88 18.57
C ASP A 14 0.67 29.70 17.61
N LEU A 15 0.76 28.46 18.11
CA LEU A 15 0.55 27.23 17.33
C LEU A 15 -0.86 27.14 16.75
N GLN A 16 -1.88 27.62 17.48
CA GLN A 16 -3.26 27.63 16.99
C GLN A 16 -3.47 28.61 15.83
N SER A 17 -2.64 29.66 15.77
CA SER A 17 -2.69 30.68 14.74
C SER A 17 -1.78 30.36 13.55
N ASP A 18 -0.92 29.36 13.71
CA ASP A 18 0.05 28.94 12.71
C ASP A 18 -0.64 28.34 11.48
N GLY A 19 -0.35 28.88 10.30
CA GLY A 19 -1.00 28.52 9.04
C GLY A 19 -2.40 29.13 8.80
N ILE A 20 -2.93 29.96 9.72
CA ILE A 20 -4.14 30.75 9.46
C ILE A 20 -3.78 31.92 8.54
N GLY A 21 -4.35 31.93 7.33
CA GLY A 21 -4.09 32.96 6.31
C GLY A 21 -3.31 32.46 5.09
N VAL A 22 -2.83 31.21 5.11
CA VAL A 22 -2.24 30.57 3.93
C VAL A 22 -3.36 30.29 2.92
N THR A 23 -3.32 30.97 1.78
CA THR A 23 -4.31 30.76 0.72
C THR A 23 -4.10 29.41 0.04
N GLN A 24 -5.11 28.91 -0.66
CA GLN A 24 -4.97 27.68 -1.45
C GLN A 24 -3.83 27.80 -2.49
N ALA A 25 -3.63 28.99 -3.06
CA ALA A 25 -2.56 29.27 -4.01
C ALA A 25 -1.16 29.16 -3.36
N ASP A 26 -1.01 29.65 -2.12
CA ASP A 26 0.25 29.55 -1.39
C ASP A 26 0.58 28.09 -1.05
N ARG A 27 -0.43 27.29 -0.68
CA ARG A 27 -0.28 25.85 -0.43
C ARG A 27 0.14 25.09 -1.69
N GLU A 28 -0.44 25.43 -2.83
CA GLU A 28 -0.10 24.82 -4.11
C GLU A 28 1.29 25.23 -4.59
N GLY A 29 1.70 26.48 -4.34
CA GLY A 29 3.06 26.97 -4.58
C GLY A 29 4.09 26.20 -3.76
N ALA A 30 3.90 26.12 -2.44
CA ALA A 30 4.79 25.40 -1.54
C ALA A 30 4.86 23.90 -1.86
N ARG A 31 3.73 23.28 -2.24
CA ARG A 31 3.70 21.88 -2.69
C ARG A 31 4.54 21.68 -3.95
N ARG A 32 4.43 22.60 -4.91
CA ARG A 32 5.18 22.52 -6.18
C ARG A 32 6.67 22.71 -5.94
N GLU A 33 7.06 23.69 -5.14
CA GLU A 33 8.44 23.94 -4.74
C GLU A 33 9.06 22.73 -4.03
N ALA A 34 8.31 22.13 -3.10
CA ALA A 34 8.76 20.91 -2.42
C ALA A 34 8.94 19.74 -3.40
N LEU A 35 8.06 19.58 -4.39
CA LEU A 35 8.18 18.53 -5.41
C LEU A 35 9.35 18.80 -6.38
N GLU A 36 9.58 20.06 -6.75
CA GLU A 36 10.68 20.48 -7.64
C GLU A 36 12.06 20.35 -6.96
N SER A 37 12.11 20.48 -5.63
CA SER A 37 13.34 20.27 -4.85
C SER A 37 13.83 18.82 -4.83
N VAL A 38 12.98 17.86 -5.21
CA VAL A 38 13.34 16.44 -5.33
C VAL A 38 14.07 16.24 -6.67
N SER A 39 15.35 16.61 -6.72
CA SER A 39 16.11 16.61 -7.98
C SER A 39 16.56 15.23 -8.46
N GLN A 40 16.39 14.16 -7.65
CA GLN A 40 16.81 12.81 -8.03
C GLN A 40 15.85 11.72 -7.54
N PRO A 41 15.04 11.12 -8.44
CA PRO A 41 14.58 9.77 -8.25
C PRO A 41 15.77 8.83 -8.54
N GLY A 42 16.40 8.30 -7.48
CA GLY A 42 17.11 7.02 -7.55
C GLY A 42 18.53 7.01 -8.12
N ALA A 43 19.49 7.47 -7.33
CA ALA A 43 20.89 7.03 -7.42
C ALA A 43 21.34 6.29 -6.15
N ARG A 44 20.42 5.56 -5.48
CA ARG A 44 20.75 4.69 -4.35
C ARG A 44 20.81 3.25 -4.84
N ALA A 45 21.88 2.54 -4.50
CA ALA A 45 22.04 1.11 -4.82
C ALA A 45 20.85 0.26 -4.32
N ASP A 46 20.17 0.74 -3.27
CA ASP A 46 18.98 0.15 -2.67
C ASP A 46 17.70 0.27 -3.53
N MET A 47 17.75 0.97 -4.68
CA MET A 47 16.61 1.07 -5.60
C MET A 47 16.57 -0.04 -6.66
N LYS A 48 17.61 -0.86 -6.79
CA LYS A 48 17.57 -2.02 -7.70
C LYS A 48 16.36 -2.95 -7.49
N PRO A 49 16.00 -3.33 -6.25
CA PRO A 49 14.83 -4.17 -6.01
C PRO A 49 13.51 -3.51 -6.42
N LEU A 50 13.45 -2.17 -6.42
CA LEU A 50 12.25 -1.41 -6.85
C LEU A 50 12.12 -1.32 -8.38
N SER A 51 13.11 -1.78 -9.14
CA SER A 51 13.06 -1.85 -10.60
C SER A 51 12.74 -3.24 -11.14
N GLU A 52 12.62 -4.22 -10.24
CA GLU A 52 12.31 -5.61 -10.59
C GLU A 52 10.81 -5.87 -10.43
N LYS A 53 10.23 -6.61 -11.38
CA LYS A 53 8.83 -7.05 -11.31
C LYS A 53 8.63 -7.94 -10.09
N LEU A 54 7.46 -7.83 -9.47
CA LEU A 54 7.08 -8.68 -8.35
C LEU A 54 7.01 -10.15 -8.75
N THR A 55 7.53 -11.00 -7.87
CA THR A 55 7.47 -12.45 -7.98
C THR A 55 6.23 -13.02 -7.25
N GLU A 56 5.94 -14.31 -7.47
CA GLU A 56 4.90 -15.02 -6.70
C GLU A 56 5.27 -15.13 -5.22
N GLU A 57 6.55 -15.35 -4.91
CA GLU A 57 7.09 -15.33 -3.55
C GLU A 57 6.87 -14.00 -2.84
N ASP A 58 7.13 -12.86 -3.49
CA ASP A 58 6.91 -11.53 -2.89
C ASP A 58 5.45 -11.34 -2.46
N VAL A 59 4.51 -11.73 -3.32
CA VAL A 59 3.08 -11.64 -3.06
C VAL A 59 2.67 -12.60 -1.93
N LEU A 60 3.22 -13.81 -1.92
CA LEU A 60 2.97 -14.79 -0.87
C LEU A 60 3.50 -14.32 0.50
N GLU A 61 4.69 -13.74 0.54
CA GLU A 61 5.28 -13.18 1.76
C GLU A 61 4.47 -11.99 2.27
N ALA A 62 4.07 -11.08 1.37
CA ALA A 62 3.20 -9.96 1.72
C ALA A 62 1.87 -10.44 2.32
N LEU A 63 1.25 -11.47 1.75
CA LEU A 63 0.01 -12.06 2.27
C LEU A 63 0.19 -12.71 3.65
N LYS A 64 1.35 -13.32 3.91
CA LYS A 64 1.71 -13.88 5.23
C LYS A 64 2.00 -12.78 6.26
N ALA A 65 2.62 -11.68 5.84
CA ALA A 65 2.92 -10.54 6.69
C ALA A 65 1.67 -9.69 7.01
N ALA A 66 0.64 -9.75 6.18
CA ALA A 66 -0.59 -9.01 6.38
C ALA A 66 -1.23 -9.32 7.76
N PRO A 67 -1.59 -8.31 8.56
CA PRO A 67 -2.07 -8.53 9.91
C PRO A 67 -3.46 -9.21 9.90
N PRO A 68 -3.63 -10.34 10.62
CA PRO A 68 -4.93 -10.99 10.71
C PRO A 68 -5.92 -10.15 11.51
N ARG A 69 -7.22 -10.38 11.29
CA ARG A 69 -8.34 -9.82 12.05
C ARG A 69 -8.40 -8.29 12.06
N LYS A 70 -7.76 -7.63 11.10
CA LYS A 70 -7.98 -6.20 10.86
C LYS A 70 -9.30 -6.00 10.11
N ALA A 71 -9.85 -4.80 10.28
CA ALA A 71 -10.97 -4.36 9.45
C ALA A 71 -10.56 -4.49 7.98
N ALA A 72 -11.43 -5.10 7.18
CA ALA A 72 -11.22 -5.18 5.74
C ALA A 72 -11.15 -3.75 5.17
N GLY A 73 -10.33 -3.58 4.14
CA GLY A 73 -10.17 -2.33 3.40
C GLY A 73 -11.45 -1.90 2.71
N MET A 74 -11.36 -0.89 1.85
CA MET A 74 -12.53 -0.32 1.16
C MET A 74 -13.33 -1.32 0.32
N ASN A 75 -12.73 -2.45 -0.05
CA ASN A 75 -13.39 -3.55 -0.78
C ASN A 75 -14.22 -4.48 0.14
N GLY A 76 -14.08 -4.38 1.45
CA GLY A 76 -14.74 -5.26 2.42
C GLY A 76 -14.23 -6.70 2.46
N ILE A 77 -13.13 -7.01 1.76
CA ILE A 77 -12.56 -8.36 1.69
C ILE A 77 -11.47 -8.51 2.76
N PRO A 78 -11.64 -9.37 3.77
CA PRO A 78 -10.65 -9.56 4.82
C PRO A 78 -9.40 -10.31 4.32
N THR A 79 -8.26 -10.10 4.96
CA THR A 79 -7.00 -10.81 4.67
C THR A 79 -7.15 -12.34 4.73
N GLU A 80 -8.01 -12.83 5.62
CA GLU A 80 -8.35 -14.24 5.81
C GLU A 80 -8.95 -14.88 4.57
N PHE A 81 -9.71 -14.12 3.78
CA PHE A 81 -10.27 -14.61 2.52
C PHE A 81 -9.15 -14.97 1.55
N TRP A 82 -8.20 -14.06 1.34
CA TRP A 82 -7.05 -14.26 0.47
C TRP A 82 -6.17 -15.42 0.95
N ARG A 83 -5.93 -15.51 2.25
CA ARG A 83 -5.20 -16.65 2.86
C ARG A 83 -5.93 -17.97 2.67
N ARG A 84 -7.25 -17.98 2.74
CA ARG A 84 -8.02 -19.20 2.52
C ARG A 84 -7.92 -19.65 1.06
N LEU A 85 -7.97 -18.73 0.10
CA LEU A 85 -7.76 -19.05 -1.32
C LEU A 85 -6.37 -19.64 -1.58
N GLU A 86 -5.30 -19.05 -1.01
CA GLU A 86 -3.95 -19.62 -1.09
C GLU A 86 -3.90 -21.03 -0.49
N ALA A 87 -4.49 -21.23 0.69
CA ALA A 87 -4.49 -22.53 1.37
C ALA A 87 -5.22 -23.60 0.55
N ILE A 88 -6.38 -23.28 -0.02
CA ILE A 88 -7.14 -24.23 -0.85
C ILE A 88 -6.35 -24.56 -2.13
N ASN A 89 -5.76 -23.56 -2.79
CA ASN A 89 -4.91 -23.81 -3.95
C ASN A 89 -3.74 -24.75 -3.60
N ARG A 90 -3.06 -24.50 -2.48
CA ARG A 90 -1.97 -25.35 -1.99
C ARG A 90 -2.42 -26.77 -1.66
N GLU A 91 -3.58 -26.94 -1.05
CA GLU A 91 -4.22 -28.25 -0.80
C GLU A 91 -4.46 -28.97 -2.13
N SER A 92 -5.02 -28.29 -3.13
CA SER A 92 -5.32 -28.87 -4.45
C SER A 92 -4.08 -29.33 -5.23
N LYS A 93 -2.94 -28.65 -5.07
CA LYS A 93 -1.64 -29.03 -5.65
C LYS A 93 -1.01 -30.24 -4.97
N ARG A 94 -1.28 -30.45 -3.67
CA ARG A 94 -0.77 -31.63 -2.94
C ARG A 94 -1.50 -32.91 -3.32
N ASP A 95 -2.77 -32.80 -3.66
CA ASP A 95 -3.63 -33.92 -4.06
C ASP A 95 -3.59 -34.21 -5.58
N GLU A 96 -2.52 -33.81 -6.28
CA GLU A 96 -2.38 -33.92 -7.75
C GLU A 96 -2.63 -35.33 -8.29
N GLU A 97 -2.34 -36.38 -7.51
CA GLU A 97 -2.60 -37.78 -7.85
C GLU A 97 -4.11 -38.12 -7.95
N ASN A 98 -4.98 -37.32 -7.29
CA ASN A 98 -6.44 -37.46 -7.27
C ASN A 98 -7.18 -36.22 -7.81
N SER A 99 -6.46 -35.33 -8.51
CA SER A 99 -6.99 -34.04 -8.96
C SER A 99 -7.68 -34.20 -10.32
N THR A 100 -9.01 -34.18 -10.30
CA THR A 100 -9.81 -34.04 -11.54
C THR A 100 -9.68 -32.60 -12.07
N PRO A 101 -9.92 -32.34 -13.37
CA PRO A 101 -9.92 -30.98 -13.92
C PRO A 101 -10.83 -30.01 -13.15
N GLU A 102 -11.89 -30.53 -12.52
CA GLU A 102 -12.84 -29.81 -11.67
C GLU A 102 -12.26 -29.40 -10.30
N LYS A 103 -11.17 -30.01 -9.85
CA LYS A 103 -10.48 -29.72 -8.58
C LYS A 103 -9.35 -28.69 -8.72
N LYS A 104 -9.01 -28.25 -9.94
CA LYS A 104 -8.02 -27.19 -10.13
C LYS A 104 -8.59 -25.86 -9.62
N MET A 105 -8.10 -25.45 -8.46
CA MET A 105 -8.46 -24.19 -7.83
C MET A 105 -7.72 -23.01 -8.46
N CYS A 106 -8.30 -21.83 -8.34
CA CYS A 106 -7.70 -20.59 -8.82
C CYS A 106 -6.41 -20.30 -8.02
N ASP A 107 -5.30 -20.13 -8.74
CA ASP A 107 -4.04 -19.71 -8.13
C ASP A 107 -4.05 -18.21 -7.85
N ILE A 108 -4.52 -17.85 -6.67
CA ILE A 108 -4.71 -16.45 -6.30
C ILE A 108 -3.40 -15.67 -6.20
N ILE A 109 -2.30 -16.34 -5.86
CA ILE A 109 -0.98 -15.70 -5.78
C ILE A 109 -0.57 -15.29 -7.18
N LYS A 110 -0.67 -16.21 -8.15
CA LYS A 110 -0.36 -15.93 -9.55
C LYS A 110 -1.22 -14.81 -10.14
N VAL A 111 -2.53 -14.81 -9.85
CA VAL A 111 -3.45 -13.75 -10.30
C VAL A 111 -3.03 -12.40 -9.74
N LEU A 112 -2.75 -12.32 -8.44
CA LEU A 112 -2.34 -11.07 -7.79
C LEU A 112 -0.99 -10.58 -8.33
N THR A 113 0.00 -11.46 -8.53
CA THR A 113 1.28 -11.12 -9.17
C THR A 113 1.08 -10.52 -10.56
N TRP A 114 0.18 -11.08 -11.38
CA TRP A 114 -0.14 -10.51 -12.68
C TRP A 114 -0.78 -9.14 -12.58
N VAL A 115 -1.76 -8.96 -11.69
CA VAL A 115 -2.44 -7.67 -11.52
C VAL A 115 -1.48 -6.58 -11.04
N TYR A 116 -0.59 -6.85 -10.07
CA TYR A 116 0.37 -5.84 -9.62
C TYR A 116 1.35 -5.45 -10.71
N ASN A 117 1.90 -6.43 -11.43
CA ASN A 117 2.85 -6.16 -12.52
C ASN A 117 2.18 -5.45 -13.71
N ASP A 118 0.90 -5.72 -13.98
CA ASP A 118 0.12 -4.99 -15.00
C ASP A 118 -0.08 -3.52 -14.60
N ILE A 119 -0.44 -3.27 -13.34
CA ILE A 119 -0.58 -1.91 -12.81
C ILE A 119 0.76 -1.18 -12.80
N GLU A 120 1.86 -1.87 -12.52
CA GLU A 120 3.20 -1.29 -12.55
C GLU A 120 3.61 -0.88 -13.98
N GLU A 121 3.27 -1.70 -14.98
CA GLU A 121 3.65 -1.48 -16.38
C GLU A 121 2.74 -0.46 -17.10
N TYR A 122 1.43 -0.53 -16.88
CA TYR A 122 0.42 0.23 -17.62
C TYR A 122 -0.25 1.33 -16.80
N GLY A 123 0.01 1.38 -15.49
CA GLY A 123 -0.70 2.24 -14.56
C GLY A 123 -2.09 1.70 -14.19
N MET A 124 -2.77 2.40 -13.30
CA MET A 124 -4.13 2.04 -12.91
C MET A 124 -5.16 2.59 -13.90
N VAL A 125 -6.24 1.82 -14.11
CA VAL A 125 -7.44 2.31 -14.78
C VAL A 125 -8.01 3.52 -14.01
N GLU A 126 -8.39 4.55 -14.75
CA GLU A 126 -8.99 5.76 -14.19
C GLU A 126 -10.25 5.42 -13.36
N GLY A 127 -10.31 5.94 -12.12
CA GLY A 127 -11.41 5.66 -11.19
C GLY A 127 -11.32 4.33 -10.44
N SER A 128 -10.31 3.50 -10.72
CA SER A 128 -10.05 2.28 -9.94
C SER A 128 -9.66 2.62 -8.50
N LYS A 129 -10.18 1.83 -7.56
CA LYS A 129 -9.89 1.91 -6.12
C LYS A 129 -8.94 0.82 -5.63
N PHE A 130 -8.30 0.10 -6.55
CA PHE A 130 -7.49 -1.07 -6.25
C PHE A 130 -6.32 -0.79 -5.30
N SER A 131 -5.67 0.39 -5.44
CA SER A 131 -4.56 0.81 -4.57
C SER A 131 -4.99 1.40 -3.22
N LEU A 132 -6.29 1.56 -2.96
CA LEU A 132 -6.78 2.16 -1.70
C LEU A 132 -6.69 1.23 -0.49
N GLY A 133 -6.04 0.06 -0.65
CA GLY A 133 -5.71 -0.87 0.42
C GLY A 133 -6.75 -1.96 0.66
N TRP A 134 -6.28 -3.04 1.30
CA TRP A 134 -7.06 -4.20 1.75
C TRP A 134 -7.07 -4.29 3.26
#